data_AF-A0AAW9KL85-F1
#
_entry.id   AF-A0AAW9KL85-F1
#
_cell.length_a   1.000
_cell.length_b   1.000
_cell.length_c   1.000
_cell.angle_alpha   90.00
_cell.angle_beta   90.00
_cell.angle_gamma   90.00
#
_symmetry.space_group_name_H-M   'P 1'
#
loop_
_entity.id
_entity.type
_entity.pdbx_description
1 polymer ?
#
loop_
_entity_poly.entity_id
_entity_poly.type
_entity_poly.pdbx_seq_one_letter_code
_entity_poly.pdbx_strand_id
1 'polypeptide(L)'
;VDMTHLAKRYPKELSGGQKQRVAIARALVIEPRLLLLDEPLSNLDAKLRLKMRVEIRKLQQKLGITTLFVTHDQEECFSISDRVAVLNKGVIEQFDTPENIYSNPATEFVARFVGFENFINLKKVSKDTYCSECGAEFKVDKSK
;
A
#
# COMPACT_ATOMS: atom_id res chain seq x y z
N VAL A 1 -8.74 -22.59 -2.01
CA VAL A 1 -7.98 -22.33 -0.77
C VAL A 1 -7.62 -23.69 -0.17
N ASP A 2 -6.34 -24.04 -0.11
CA ASP A 2 -5.85 -25.34 0.39
C ASP A 2 -6.03 -25.48 1.90
N MET A 3 -7.28 -25.70 2.35
CA MET A 3 -7.70 -25.69 3.75
C MET A 3 -8.66 -26.82 4.10
N THR A 4 -9.03 -27.66 3.13
CA THR A 4 -10.05 -28.71 3.30
C THR A 4 -9.68 -29.72 4.40
N HIS A 5 -8.38 -30.00 4.55
CA HIS A 5 -7.85 -30.88 5.60
C HIS A 5 -7.95 -30.31 7.02
N LEU A 6 -8.29 -29.02 7.17
CA LEU A 6 -8.41 -28.33 8.47
C LEU A 6 -9.87 -28.02 8.84
N ALA A 7 -10.85 -28.44 8.04
CA ALA A 7 -12.25 -28.07 8.20
C ALA A 7 -12.87 -28.44 9.57
N LYS A 8 -12.33 -29.47 10.24
CA LYS A 8 -12.80 -29.91 11.57
C LYS A 8 -12.12 -29.20 12.75
N ARG A 9 -11.09 -28.37 12.49
CA ARG A 9 -10.33 -27.70 13.55
C ARG A 9 -11.05 -26.44 14.04
N TYR A 10 -11.03 -26.23 15.34
CA TYR A 10 -11.48 -25.00 15.95
C TYR A 10 -10.51 -23.85 15.64
N PRO A 11 -10.97 -22.58 15.63
CA PRO A 11 -10.12 -21.43 15.37
C PRO A 11 -8.85 -21.40 16.24
N LYS A 12 -8.94 -21.83 17.51
CA LYS A 12 -7.79 -21.91 18.44
C LYS A 12 -6.69 -22.90 18.01
N GLU A 13 -7.00 -23.85 17.14
CA GLU A 13 -6.11 -24.91 16.65
C GLU A 13 -5.48 -24.58 15.29
N LEU A 14 -5.75 -23.38 14.77
CA LEU A 14 -5.23 -22.85 13.52
C LEU A 14 -4.08 -21.87 13.78
N SER A 15 -3.05 -21.91 12.93
CA SER A 15 -2.01 -20.87 12.90
C SER A 15 -2.59 -19.49 12.53
N GLY A 16 -1.87 -18.40 12.79
CA GLY A 16 -2.31 -17.05 12.40
C GLY A 16 -2.64 -16.97 10.90
N GLY A 17 -1.78 -17.56 10.06
CA GLY A 17 -1.99 -17.75 8.64
C GLY A 17 -3.28 -18.46 8.25
N GLN A 18 -3.57 -19.56 8.92
CA GLN A 18 -4.76 -20.36 8.69
C GLN A 18 -6.03 -19.62 9.12
N LYS A 19 -5.98 -18.93 10.27
CA LYS A 19 -7.08 -18.07 10.74
C LYS A 19 -7.38 -16.97 9.73
N GLN A 20 -6.36 -16.31 9.19
CA GLN A 20 -6.52 -15.26 8.17
C GLN A 20 -7.19 -15.79 6.90
N ARG A 21 -6.77 -16.97 6.43
CA ARG A 21 -7.37 -17.64 5.26
C ARG A 21 -8.84 -17.97 5.49
N VAL A 22 -9.19 -18.48 6.67
CA VAL A 22 -10.59 -18.75 7.03
C VAL A 22 -11.39 -17.46 7.10
N ALA A 23 -10.83 -16.38 7.66
CA ALA A 23 -11.49 -15.08 7.74
C ALA A 23 -11.78 -14.48 6.35
N ILE A 24 -10.80 -14.51 5.45
CA ILE A 24 -10.98 -14.05 4.05
C ILE A 24 -12.00 -14.93 3.32
N ALA A 25 -11.90 -16.26 3.45
CA ALA A 25 -12.86 -17.18 2.84
C ALA A 25 -14.30 -16.92 3.34
N ARG A 26 -14.46 -16.66 4.64
CA ARG A 26 -15.74 -16.30 5.26
C ARG A 26 -16.29 -14.98 4.72
N ALA A 27 -15.45 -14.00 4.43
CA ALA A 27 -15.88 -12.75 3.83
C ALA A 27 -16.29 -12.92 2.35
N LEU A 28 -15.64 -13.83 1.63
CA LEU A 28 -15.88 -14.06 0.20
C LEU A 28 -17.06 -15.00 -0.11
N VAL A 29 -17.44 -15.90 0.82
CA VAL A 29 -18.46 -16.93 0.57
C VAL A 29 -19.84 -16.37 0.22
N ILE A 30 -20.13 -15.14 0.64
CA ILE A 30 -21.38 -14.44 0.35
C ILE A 30 -21.34 -13.64 -0.96
N GLU A 31 -20.26 -13.77 -1.74
CA GLU A 31 -20.03 -13.08 -3.02
C GLU A 31 -20.31 -11.56 -2.96
N PRO A 32 -19.63 -10.82 -2.05
CA PRO A 32 -19.96 -9.42 -1.83
C PRO A 32 -19.54 -8.57 -3.03
N ARG A 33 -20.27 -7.49 -3.28
CA ARG A 33 -19.88 -6.47 -4.28
C ARG A 33 -18.68 -5.64 -3.83
N LEU A 34 -18.50 -5.49 -2.52
CA LEU A 34 -17.44 -4.70 -1.88
C LEU A 34 -16.76 -5.52 -0.77
N LEU A 35 -15.45 -5.66 -0.85
CA LEU A 35 -14.61 -6.29 0.16
C LEU A 35 -13.77 -5.23 0.87
N LEU A 36 -13.93 -5.10 2.18
CA LEU A 36 -13.12 -4.19 3.01
C LEU A 36 -12.11 -5.00 3.80
N LEU A 37 -10.83 -4.64 3.67
CA LEU A 37 -9.73 -5.30 4.37
C LEU A 37 -8.92 -4.26 5.14
N ASP A 38 -8.97 -4.34 6.46
CA ASP A 38 -8.23 -3.45 7.37
C ASP A 38 -7.06 -4.22 7.99
N GLU A 39 -5.83 -3.83 7.64
CA GLU A 39 -4.57 -4.46 8.06
C GLU A 39 -4.56 -6.00 7.99
N PRO A 40 -5.05 -6.61 6.89
CA PRO A 40 -5.36 -8.04 6.85
C PRO A 40 -4.12 -8.95 6.85
N LEU A 41 -2.90 -8.43 6.73
CA LEU A 41 -1.68 -9.23 6.65
C LEU A 41 -0.66 -8.89 7.75
N SER A 42 -1.00 -7.97 8.64
CA SER A 42 -0.17 -7.52 9.76
C SER A 42 0.28 -8.67 10.67
N ASN A 43 -0.59 -9.63 10.94
CA ASN A 43 -0.35 -10.76 11.86
C ASN A 43 0.36 -11.99 11.24
N LEU A 44 0.90 -11.88 10.03
CA LEU A 44 1.55 -12.99 9.31
C LEU A 44 3.06 -12.85 9.26
N ASP A 45 3.77 -13.98 9.19
CA ASP A 45 5.20 -13.97 8.86
C ASP A 45 5.44 -13.46 7.43
N ALA A 46 6.64 -12.94 7.16
CA ALA A 46 6.97 -12.28 5.89
C ALA A 46 6.74 -13.19 4.66
N LYS A 47 7.10 -14.47 4.75
CA LYS A 47 6.96 -15.42 3.65
C LYS A 47 5.49 -15.71 3.37
N LEU A 48 4.70 -15.91 4.41
CA LEU A 48 3.27 -16.16 4.27
C LEU A 48 2.50 -14.92 3.82
N ARG A 49 2.88 -13.74 4.30
CA ARG A 49 2.34 -12.43 3.88
C ARG A 49 2.44 -12.27 2.36
N LEU A 50 3.62 -12.49 1.79
CA LEU A 50 3.84 -12.37 0.35
C LEU A 50 2.98 -13.37 -0.45
N LYS A 51 2.89 -14.62 0.02
CA LYS A 51 2.00 -15.63 -0.58
C LYS A 51 0.54 -15.19 -0.51
N MET A 52 0.09 -14.67 0.63
CA MET A 52 -1.29 -14.23 0.83
C MET A 52 -1.67 -13.03 -0.02
N ARG A 53 -0.77 -12.04 -0.20
CA ARG A 53 -0.97 -10.91 -1.13
C ARG A 53 -1.34 -11.38 -2.53
N VAL A 54 -0.54 -12.31 -3.07
CA VAL A 54 -0.75 -12.86 -4.41
C VAL A 54 -2.10 -13.59 -4.51
N GLU A 55 -2.47 -14.37 -3.50
CA GLU A 55 -3.75 -15.09 -3.49
C GLU A 55 -4.96 -14.13 -3.39
N ILE A 56 -4.87 -13.09 -2.56
CA ILE A 56 -5.93 -12.07 -2.45
C ILE A 56 -6.13 -11.35 -3.80
N ARG A 57 -5.04 -10.88 -4.43
CA ARG A 57 -5.08 -10.22 -5.74
C ARG A 57 -5.71 -11.12 -6.80
N LYS A 58 -5.30 -12.38 -6.88
CA LYS A 58 -5.87 -13.37 -7.82
C LYS A 58 -7.36 -13.61 -7.58
N LEU A 59 -7.77 -13.76 -6.33
CA LEU A 59 -9.18 -13.99 -5.97
C LEU A 59 -10.03 -12.77 -6.31
N GLN A 60 -9.56 -11.57 -5.95
CA GLN A 60 -10.22 -10.31 -6.24
C GLN A 60 -10.42 -10.13 -7.75
N GLN A 61 -9.37 -10.36 -8.56
CA GLN A 61 -9.45 -10.27 -10.02
C GLN A 61 -10.39 -11.31 -10.62
N LYS A 62 -10.34 -12.56 -10.13
CA LYS A 62 -11.21 -13.64 -10.60
C LYS A 62 -12.69 -13.37 -10.33
N LEU A 63 -12.99 -12.81 -9.16
CA LEU A 63 -14.37 -12.57 -8.71
C LEU A 63 -14.90 -11.18 -9.13
N GLY A 64 -14.04 -10.29 -9.63
CA GLY A 64 -14.44 -8.93 -10.03
C GLY A 64 -14.94 -8.08 -8.86
N ILE A 65 -14.51 -8.39 -7.63
CA ILE A 65 -14.97 -7.71 -6.42
C ILE A 65 -14.25 -6.38 -6.28
N THR A 66 -14.99 -5.31 -5.98
CA THR A 66 -14.37 -4.03 -5.59
C THR A 66 -13.76 -4.21 -4.20
N THR A 67 -12.47 -3.93 -4.04
CA THR A 67 -11.77 -4.14 -2.77
C THR A 67 -11.15 -2.85 -2.29
N LEU A 68 -11.39 -2.49 -1.03
CA LEU A 68 -10.65 -1.45 -0.32
C LEU A 68 -9.68 -2.14 0.65
N PHE A 69 -8.39 -1.89 0.47
CA PHE A 69 -7.32 -2.41 1.31
C PHE A 69 -6.69 -1.25 2.07
N VAL A 70 -6.68 -1.34 3.39
CA VAL A 70 -6.07 -0.35 4.29
C VAL A 70 -4.87 -0.99 4.95
N THR A 71 -3.72 -0.34 4.83
CA THR A 71 -2.49 -0.77 5.49
C THR A 71 -1.52 0.38 5.73
N HIS A 72 -0.65 0.21 6.71
CA HIS A 72 0.55 1.02 6.92
C HIS A 72 1.79 0.50 6.16
N ASP A 73 1.74 -0.68 5.55
CA ASP A 73 2.86 -1.26 4.80
C ASP A 73 2.83 -0.81 3.33
N GLN A 74 3.89 -0.09 2.93
CA GLN A 74 4.03 0.48 1.59
C GLN A 74 4.17 -0.59 0.51
N GLU A 75 4.94 -1.66 0.76
CA GLU A 75 5.12 -2.74 -0.21
C GLU A 75 3.80 -3.45 -0.45
N GLU A 76 3.03 -3.70 0.61
CA GLU A 76 1.69 -4.26 0.47
C GLU A 76 0.81 -3.34 -0.38
N CYS A 77 0.74 -2.06 -0.03
CA CYS A 77 -0.07 -1.07 -0.71
C CYS A 77 0.24 -0.99 -2.21
N PHE A 78 1.51 -0.91 -2.60
CA PHE A 78 1.90 -0.77 -4.01
C PHE A 78 1.82 -2.07 -4.81
N SER A 79 1.95 -3.24 -4.17
CA SER A 79 2.00 -4.53 -4.89
C SER A 79 0.63 -5.07 -5.31
N ILE A 80 -0.46 -4.68 -4.63
CA ILE A 80 -1.79 -5.28 -4.84
C ILE A 80 -2.87 -4.29 -5.26
N SER A 81 -2.58 -2.99 -5.28
CA SER A 81 -3.57 -1.93 -5.49
C SER A 81 -3.51 -1.39 -6.92
N ASP A 82 -4.67 -1.12 -7.50
CA ASP A 82 -4.76 -0.43 -8.80
C ASP A 82 -4.61 1.09 -8.62
N ARG A 83 -5.06 1.61 -7.48
CA ARG A 83 -4.90 3.01 -7.04
C ARG A 83 -4.65 3.04 -5.54
N VAL A 84 -3.93 4.06 -5.08
CA VAL A 84 -3.57 4.25 -3.68
C VAL A 84 -3.98 5.64 -3.24
N ALA A 85 -4.59 5.74 -2.06
CA ALA A 85 -4.84 7.00 -1.37
C ALA A 85 -3.89 7.10 -0.19
N VAL A 86 -3.02 8.11 -0.18
CA VAL A 86 -2.13 8.41 0.95
C VAL A 86 -2.85 9.37 1.88
N LEU A 87 -3.08 8.93 3.12
CA LEU A 87 -3.81 9.68 4.14
C LEU A 87 -2.84 10.26 5.17
N ASN A 88 -2.98 11.54 5.48
CA ASN A 88 -2.27 12.21 6.59
C ASN A 88 -3.27 13.01 7.42
N LYS A 89 -3.32 12.77 8.74
CA LYS A 89 -4.20 13.50 9.68
C LYS A 89 -5.67 13.60 9.21
N GLY A 90 -6.18 12.53 8.60
CA GLY A 90 -7.57 12.47 8.10
C GLY A 90 -7.80 13.15 6.75
N VAL A 91 -6.76 13.67 6.09
CA VAL A 91 -6.84 14.27 4.75
C VAL A 91 -6.12 13.37 3.75
N ILE A 92 -6.73 13.15 2.58
CA ILE A 92 -6.07 12.47 1.47
C ILE A 92 -5.11 13.48 0.84
N GLU A 93 -3.81 13.27 1.03
CA GLU A 93 -2.79 14.15 0.45
C GLU A 93 -2.51 13.83 -1.01
N GLN A 94 -2.68 12.57 -1.41
CA GLN A 94 -2.55 12.15 -2.80
C GLN A 94 -3.40 10.91 -3.07
N PHE A 95 -4.05 10.85 -4.24
CA PHE A 95 -4.80 9.69 -4.71
C PHE A 95 -4.52 9.41 -6.18
N ASP A 96 -3.71 8.39 -6.45
CA ASP A 96 -3.24 8.10 -7.81
C ASP A 96 -2.81 6.64 -7.98
N THR A 97 -2.25 6.28 -9.13
CA THR A 97 -1.62 4.97 -9.32
C THR A 97 -0.37 4.84 -8.45
N PRO A 98 0.00 3.62 -8.02
CA PRO A 98 1.26 3.36 -7.32
C PRO A 98 2.47 4.01 -7.99
N GLU A 99 2.57 3.91 -9.31
CA GLU A 99 3.71 4.42 -10.09
C GLU A 99 3.81 5.94 -10.01
N ASN A 100 2.66 6.66 -10.07
CA ASN A 100 2.67 8.10 -10.01
C ASN A 100 2.94 8.61 -8.58
N ILE A 101 2.42 7.93 -7.56
CA ILE A 101 2.72 8.28 -6.15
C ILE A 101 4.21 8.10 -5.84
N TYR A 102 4.83 7.06 -6.39
CA TYR A 102 6.27 6.83 -6.23
C TYR A 102 7.12 7.83 -7.00
N SER A 103 6.77 8.10 -8.26
CA SER A 103 7.60 8.92 -9.15
C SER A 103 7.39 10.43 -8.97
N ASN A 104 6.16 10.83 -8.60
CA ASN A 104 5.72 12.21 -8.50
C ASN A 104 4.92 12.42 -7.21
N PRO A 105 5.57 12.33 -6.03
CA PRO A 105 4.90 12.62 -4.76
C PRO A 105 4.46 14.09 -4.71
N ALA A 106 3.20 14.34 -4.37
CA ALA A 106 2.59 15.67 -4.41
C ALA A 106 2.99 16.56 -3.22
N THR A 107 3.40 15.96 -2.11
CA THR A 107 3.79 16.66 -0.88
C THR A 107 5.07 16.06 -0.31
N GLU A 108 5.74 16.82 0.56
CA GLU A 108 6.88 16.30 1.33
C GLU A 108 6.50 15.06 2.14
N PHE A 109 5.29 15.03 2.73
CA PHE A 109 4.83 13.88 3.49
C PHE A 109 4.69 12.65 2.59
N VAL A 110 4.08 12.78 1.41
CA VAL A 110 3.97 11.65 0.47
C VAL A 110 5.35 11.22 -0.02
N ALA A 111 6.27 12.16 -0.26
CA ALA A 111 7.65 11.84 -0.64
C ALA A 111 8.35 11.03 0.47
N ARG A 112 8.25 11.48 1.73
CA ARG A 112 8.77 10.72 2.88
C ARG A 112 8.09 9.36 3.01
N PHE A 113 6.78 9.32 2.80
CA PHE A 113 5.99 8.09 2.87
C PHE A 113 6.42 7.06 1.82
N VAL A 114 6.88 7.46 0.63
CA VAL A 114 7.36 6.49 -0.38
C VAL A 114 8.86 6.19 -0.29
N GLY A 115 9.58 6.78 0.67
CA GLY A 115 10.98 6.49 0.93
C GLY A 115 12.00 7.51 0.42
N PHE A 116 11.58 8.71 0.02
CA PHE A 116 12.55 9.80 -0.16
C PHE A 116 13.09 10.25 1.20
N GLU A 117 14.41 10.28 1.35
CA GLU A 117 15.08 10.67 2.60
C GLU A 117 15.77 12.04 2.50
N ASN A 118 16.22 12.40 1.30
CA ASN A 118 17.02 13.59 1.08
C ASN A 118 16.14 14.80 0.75
N PHE A 119 15.94 15.68 1.72
CA PHE A 119 15.26 16.96 1.54
C PHE A 119 16.25 18.08 1.77
N ILE A 120 16.35 18.97 0.77
CA ILE A 120 17.28 20.10 0.81
C ILE A 120 16.44 21.38 0.87
N ASN A 121 16.67 22.18 1.91
CA ASN A 121 16.07 23.51 2.01
C ASN A 121 16.78 24.44 1.04
N LEU A 122 16.04 24.96 0.06
CA LEU A 122 16.58 25.87 -0.94
C LEU A 122 15.80 27.19 -0.94
N LYS A 123 16.52 28.30 -1.06
CA LYS A 123 15.94 29.63 -1.29
C LYS A 123 15.98 29.93 -2.78
N LYS A 124 14.86 30.34 -3.35
CA LYS A 124 14.80 30.75 -4.75
C LYS A 124 15.56 32.06 -4.94
N VAL A 125 16.57 32.05 -5.83
CA VAL A 125 17.40 33.24 -6.11
C VAL A 125 16.98 33.89 -7.43
N SER A 126 16.66 33.08 -8.45
CA SER A 126 16.20 33.57 -9.74
C SER A 126 15.28 32.56 -10.42
N LYS A 127 14.97 32.75 -11.71
CA LYS A 127 14.14 31.81 -12.48
C LYS A 127 14.85 30.46 -12.55
N ASP A 128 14.19 29.44 -11.99
CA ASP A 128 14.65 28.05 -11.94
C ASP A 128 16.03 27.84 -11.29
N THR A 129 16.53 28.83 -10.53
CA THR A 129 17.78 28.75 -9.77
C THR A 129 17.50 28.93 -8.28
N TYR A 130 18.05 28.02 -7.49
CA TYR A 130 17.85 27.93 -6.06
C TYR A 130 19.21 27.80 -5.35
N CYS A 131 19.33 28.32 -4.13
CA CYS A 131 20.56 28.28 -3.36
C CYS A 131 20.30 27.62 -1.99
N SER A 132 21.17 26.72 -1.57
CA SER A 132 21.13 26.11 -0.24
C SER A 132 21.71 27.04 0.83
N GLU A 133 21.54 26.66 2.10
CA GLU A 133 22.11 27.40 3.23
C GLU A 133 23.65 27.42 3.22
N CYS A 134 24.30 26.43 2.59
CA CYS A 134 25.76 26.38 2.44
C CYS A 134 26.28 27.12 1.19
N GLY A 135 25.41 27.81 0.46
CA GLY A 135 25.78 28.60 -0.72
C GLY A 135 25.88 27.79 -2.02
N ALA A 136 25.47 26.51 -2.02
CA ALA A 136 25.45 25.70 -3.24
C ALA A 136 24.26 26.09 -4.13
N GLU A 137 24.51 26.34 -5.41
CA GLU A 137 23.48 26.69 -6.39
C GLU A 137 22.96 25.44 -7.14
N PHE A 138 21.63 25.35 -7.25
CA PHE A 138 20.90 24.31 -7.93
C PHE A 138 20.07 24.94 -9.06
N LYS A 139 20.31 24.50 -10.30
CA LYS A 139 19.48 24.84 -11.45
C LYS A 139 18.54 23.69 -11.73
N VAL A 140 17.24 23.98 -11.75
CA VAL A 140 16.20 22.98 -11.98
C VAL A 140 15.77 23.06 -13.43
N ASP A 141 15.99 21.99 -14.18
CA ASP A 141 15.39 21.84 -15.50
C ASP A 141 13.97 21.28 -15.35
N LYS A 142 12.99 21.95 -15.96
CA LYS A 142 11.57 21.55 -15.92
C LYS A 142 11.17 20.75 -17.16
N SER A 143 12.12 20.21 -17.92
CA SER A 143 11.86 19.48 -19.16
C SER A 143 11.29 18.06 -18.97
N LYS A 144 10.46 17.82 -17.95
CA LYS A 144 9.75 16.55 -17.76
C LYS A 144 8.26 16.78 -17.61
#